data_AF-A0A2D4GVL4-F1
#
_entry.id   AF-A0A2D4GVL4-F1
#
_cell.length_a   1.000
_cell.length_b   1.000
_cell.length_c   1.000
_cell.angle_alpha   90.00
_cell.angle_beta   90.00
_cell.angle_gamma   90.00
#
_symmetry.space_group_name_H-M   'P 1'
#
loop_
_entity.id
_entity.type
_entity.pdbx_description
1 polymer ?
#
loop_
_entity_poly.entity_id
_entity_poly.type
_entity_poly.pdbx_seq_one_letter_code
_entity_poly.pdbx_strand_id
1 'polypeptide(L)'
;ICQKLSPDSNRIKAGLLDEEKFNVELIVQCIRVSEMPQTHHHALLLLGAAAGMFPDKVLHNIMPIFTFMGANVMRLDDAYSFQVINKTVKMVIPALIQAE
;
A
#
# COMPACT_ATOMS: atom_id res chain seq x y z
N ILE A 1 -17.35 17.21 -0.03
CA ILE A 1 -16.74 17.48 1.29
C ILE A 1 -16.14 16.16 1.76
N CYS A 2 -14.83 16.10 2.03
CA CYS A 2 -14.18 14.88 2.51
C CYS A 2 -14.15 14.87 4.04
N GLN A 3 -14.45 13.73 4.65
CA GLN A 3 -14.36 13.55 6.11
C GLN A 3 -13.03 12.90 6.48
N LYS A 4 -12.26 13.53 7.36
CA LYS A 4 -11.02 12.95 7.91
C LYS A 4 -11.39 11.85 8.90
N LEU A 5 -11.04 10.60 8.59
CA LEU A 5 -11.40 9.43 9.40
C LEU A 5 -10.39 9.12 10.52
N SER A 6 -9.16 9.61 10.41
CA SER A 6 -8.10 9.42 11.40
C SER A 6 -7.17 10.64 11.43
N PRO A 7 -6.87 11.23 12.60
CA PRO A 7 -6.03 12.41 12.72
C PRO A 7 -4.58 12.18 12.26
N ASP A 8 -4.05 10.96 12.45
CA ASP A 8 -2.61 10.66 12.34
C ASP A 8 -2.27 9.52 11.35
N SER A 9 -3.19 9.15 10.45
CA SER A 9 -3.09 7.91 9.63
C SER A 9 -3.03 6.61 10.45
N ASN A 10 -3.39 6.66 11.73
CA ASN A 10 -3.57 5.48 12.57
C ASN A 10 -4.79 4.66 12.14
N ARG A 11 -4.81 3.38 12.53
CA ARG A 11 -5.87 2.41 12.21
C ARG A 11 -7.27 3.01 12.35
N ILE A 12 -8.07 2.83 11.31
CA ILE A 12 -9.49 3.17 11.32
C ILE A 12 -10.25 2.03 12.02
N LYS A 13 -11.32 2.35 12.77
CA LYS A 13 -12.17 1.32 13.38
C LYS A 13 -12.68 0.35 12.31
N ALA A 14 -12.52 -0.96 12.55
CA ALA A 14 -13.04 -2.01 11.69
C ALA A 14 -14.55 -1.81 11.46
N GLY A 15 -15.01 -1.99 10.22
CA GLY A 15 -16.42 -1.82 9.84
C GLY A 15 -16.89 -0.39 9.56
N LEU A 16 -16.03 0.63 9.67
CA LEU A 16 -16.39 2.01 9.26
C LEU A 16 -16.50 2.16 7.74
N LEU A 17 -15.74 1.35 7.01
CA LEU A 17 -15.70 1.35 5.55
C LEU A 17 -16.12 -0.01 5.03
N ASP A 18 -16.90 0.01 3.96
CA ASP A 18 -17.29 -1.19 3.24
C ASP A 18 -16.09 -1.75 2.50
N GLU A 19 -15.58 -2.87 3.01
CA GLU A 19 -14.40 -3.52 2.49
C GLU A 19 -14.61 -4.07 1.07
N GLU A 20 -15.83 -4.46 0.70
CA GLU A 20 -16.13 -4.97 -0.65
C GLU A 20 -15.99 -3.89 -1.72
N LYS A 21 -16.21 -2.62 -1.34
CA LYS A 21 -16.08 -1.47 -2.24
C LYS A 21 -14.62 -1.04 -2.47
N PHE A 22 -13.67 -1.53 -1.67
CA PHE A 22 -12.25 -1.20 -1.84
C PHE A 22 -11.50 -2.35 -2.53
N ASN A 23 -11.11 -2.11 -3.79
CA ASN A 23 -10.40 -3.10 -4.60
C ASN A 23 -8.88 -2.91 -4.51
N VAL A 24 -8.23 -3.68 -3.63
CA VAL A 24 -6.77 -3.70 -3.47
C VAL A 24 -6.06 -4.23 -4.73
N GLU A 25 -6.66 -5.16 -5.46
CA GLU A 25 -6.04 -5.77 -6.65
C GLU A 25 -5.76 -4.75 -7.75
N LEU A 26 -6.62 -3.73 -7.89
CA LEU A 26 -6.38 -2.62 -8.83
C LEU A 26 -5.11 -1.83 -8.50
N ILE A 27 -4.82 -1.64 -7.20
CA ILE A 27 -3.58 -0.98 -6.76
C ILE A 27 -2.38 -1.85 -7.13
N VAL A 28 -2.47 -3.16 -6.89
CA VAL A 28 -1.43 -4.11 -7.29
C VAL A 28 -1.22 -4.13 -8.80
N GLN A 29 -2.29 -4.05 -9.58
CA GLN A 29 -2.19 -3.96 -11.03
C GLN A 29 -1.51 -2.66 -11.47
N CYS A 30 -1.82 -1.51 -10.85
CA CYS A 30 -1.11 -0.25 -11.09
C CYS A 30 0.39 -0.37 -10.77
N ILE A 31 0.74 -1.05 -9.68
CA ILE A 31 2.14 -1.35 -9.35
C ILE A 31 2.76 -2.22 -10.45
N ARG A 32 2.07 -3.25 -10.94
CA ARG A 32 2.64 -4.23 -11.87
C ARG A 32 2.73 -3.81 -13.33
N VAL A 33 1.80 -3.00 -13.82
CA VAL A 33 1.56 -2.81 -15.27
C VAL A 33 1.92 -1.38 -15.72
N SER A 34 2.01 -0.43 -14.80
CA SER A 34 2.43 0.93 -15.17
C SER A 34 3.89 0.96 -15.59
N GLU A 35 4.22 1.65 -16.66
CA GLU A 35 5.61 1.95 -17.05
C GLU A 35 6.10 3.29 -16.45
N MET A 36 5.20 4.04 -15.81
CA MET A 36 5.49 5.34 -15.21
C MET A 36 5.95 5.20 -13.74
N PRO A 37 7.20 5.61 -13.39
CA PRO A 37 7.71 5.51 -12.02
C PRO A 37 6.85 6.21 -10.96
N GLN A 38 6.34 7.40 -11.30
CA GLN A 38 5.49 8.17 -10.41
C GLN A 38 4.20 7.44 -10.04
N THR A 39 3.63 6.67 -10.97
CA THR A 39 2.44 5.86 -10.70
C THR A 39 2.75 4.74 -9.71
N HIS A 40 3.92 4.10 -9.82
CA HIS A 40 4.36 3.12 -8.82
C HIS A 40 4.46 3.75 -7.44
N HIS A 41 5.08 4.93 -7.34
CA HIS A 41 5.24 5.62 -6.06
C HIS A 41 3.88 5.92 -5.41
N HIS A 42 2.95 6.49 -6.17
CA HIS A 42 1.61 6.80 -5.67
C HIS A 42 0.83 5.53 -5.30
N ALA A 43 0.94 4.47 -6.10
CA ALA A 43 0.28 3.19 -5.81
C ALA A 43 0.86 2.54 -4.53
N LEU A 44 2.17 2.61 -4.30
CA LEU A 44 2.83 2.12 -3.08
C LEU A 44 2.44 2.93 -1.84
N LEU A 45 2.27 4.24 -1.97
CA LEU A 45 1.77 5.09 -0.88
C LEU A 45 0.31 4.78 -0.55
N LEU A 46 -0.53 4.61 -1.59
CA LEU A 46 -1.94 4.23 -1.42
C LEU A 46 -2.07 2.85 -0.78
N LEU A 47 -1.21 1.89 -1.17
CA LEU A 47 -1.15 0.57 -0.56
C LEU A 47 -0.80 0.65 0.94
N GLY A 48 0.17 1.49 1.31
CA GLY A 48 0.52 1.71 2.72
C GLY A 48 -0.64 2.29 3.53
N ALA A 49 -1.40 3.23 2.95
CA ALA A 49 -2.61 3.75 3.57
C ALA A 49 -3.70 2.66 3.68
N ALA A 50 -3.91 1.86 2.63
CA ALA A 50 -4.87 0.77 2.61
C ALA A 50 -4.55 -0.31 3.65
N ALA A 51 -3.27 -0.59 3.93
CA ALA A 51 -2.86 -1.56 4.95
C ALA A 51 -3.33 -1.18 6.37
N GLY A 52 -3.47 0.12 6.66
CA GLY A 52 -4.04 0.61 7.92
C GLY A 52 -5.57 0.48 8.02
N MET A 53 -6.24 0.20 6.90
CA MET A 53 -7.71 0.17 6.78
C MET A 53 -8.24 -1.24 6.53
N PHE A 54 -7.58 -1.99 5.65
CA PHE A 54 -7.93 -3.34 5.19
C PHE A 54 -6.69 -4.24 5.22
N PRO A 55 -6.14 -4.52 6.41
CA PRO A 55 -4.90 -5.29 6.54
C PRO A 55 -5.00 -6.64 5.84
N ASP A 56 -6.07 -7.40 6.07
CA ASP A 56 -6.24 -8.75 5.51
C ASP A 56 -6.22 -8.75 3.98
N LYS A 57 -6.96 -7.85 3.31
CA LYS A 57 -6.94 -7.76 1.84
C LYS A 57 -5.58 -7.38 1.27
N VAL A 58 -4.83 -6.52 1.96
CA VAL A 58 -3.46 -6.16 1.54
C VAL A 58 -2.53 -7.36 1.69
N LEU A 59 -2.70 -8.15 2.76
CA LEU A 59 -1.91 -9.36 3.01
C LEU A 59 -2.10 -10.44 1.95
N HIS A 60 -3.35 -10.69 1.53
CA HIS A 60 -3.63 -11.66 0.47
C HIS A 60 -2.93 -11.31 -0.85
N ASN A 61 -2.58 -10.03 -1.04
CA ASN A 61 -1.96 -9.52 -2.25
C ASN A 61 -0.46 -9.21 -2.10
N ILE A 62 0.18 -9.63 -0.99
CA ILE A 62 1.50 -9.13 -0.61
C ILE A 62 2.65 -9.67 -1.48
N MET A 63 2.56 -10.93 -1.93
CA MET A 63 3.59 -11.58 -2.76
C MET A 63 3.80 -10.87 -4.12
N PRO A 64 2.77 -10.63 -4.96
CA PRO A 64 2.97 -9.96 -6.25
C PRO A 64 3.49 -8.53 -6.11
N ILE A 65 3.23 -7.86 -4.98
CA ILE A 65 3.73 -6.51 -4.70
C ILE A 65 5.23 -6.53 -4.44
N PHE A 66 5.71 -7.38 -3.52
CA PHE A 66 7.15 -7.45 -3.20
C PHE A 66 7.99 -7.96 -4.36
N THR A 67 7.50 -8.94 -5.12
CA THR A 67 8.21 -9.44 -6.31
C THR A 67 8.41 -8.34 -7.36
N PHE A 68 7.40 -7.50 -7.60
CA PHE A 68 7.53 -6.40 -8.57
C PHE A 68 8.46 -5.30 -8.06
N MET A 69 8.36 -4.92 -6.78
CA MET A 69 9.23 -3.89 -6.19
C MET A 69 10.72 -4.25 -6.36
N GLY A 70 11.08 -5.53 -6.15
CA GLY A 70 12.44 -6.01 -6.36
C GLY A 70 12.92 -5.96 -7.81
N ALA A 71 12.03 -6.23 -8.78
CA ALA A 71 12.39 -6.28 -10.20
C ALA A 71 12.46 -4.91 -10.88
N ASN A 72 11.61 -3.95 -10.47
CA ASN A 72 11.37 -2.71 -11.22
C ASN A 72 11.65 -1.43 -10.41
N VAL A 73 11.26 -1.36 -9.14
CA VAL A 73 11.36 -0.11 -8.35
C VAL A 73 12.71 0.01 -7.64
N MET A 74 13.28 -1.09 -7.16
CA MET A 74 14.60 -1.12 -6.49
C MET A 74 15.76 -0.78 -7.42
N ARG A 75 15.56 -0.80 -8.75
CA ARG A 75 16.60 -0.50 -9.75
C ARG A 75 16.70 0.99 -10.09
N LEU A 76 15.83 1.84 -9.55
CA LEU A 76 15.72 3.25 -9.95
C LEU A 76 16.67 4.21 -9.18
N ASP A 77 17.34 3.74 -8.12
CA ASP A 77 18.44 4.43 -7.41
C ASP A 77 18.25 5.94 -7.10
N ASP A 78 17.02 6.40 -6.88
CA ASP A 78 16.74 7.77 -6.43
C ASP A 78 16.25 7.84 -4.97
N ALA A 79 16.57 8.95 -4.30
CA ALA A 79 16.26 9.16 -2.88
C ALA A 79 14.75 9.15 -2.58
N TYR A 80 13.92 9.49 -3.57
CA TYR A 80 12.47 9.53 -3.41
C TYR A 80 11.89 8.10 -3.38
N SER A 81 12.34 7.23 -4.28
CA SER A 81 11.99 5.81 -4.32
C SER A 81 12.34 5.13 -2.99
N PHE A 82 13.52 5.42 -2.43
CA PHE A 82 13.90 4.92 -1.11
C PHE A 82 12.94 5.38 -0.01
N GLN A 83 12.56 6.67 0.00
CA GLN A 83 11.61 7.20 0.99
C GLN A 83 10.23 6.54 0.87
N VAL A 84 9.73 6.38 -0.36
CA VAL A 84 8.44 5.74 -0.63
C VAL A 84 8.47 4.29 -0.16
N ILE A 85 9.49 3.51 -0.55
CA ILE A 85 9.65 2.11 -0.14
C ILE A 85 9.71 2.00 1.39
N ASN A 86 10.57 2.79 2.04
CA ASN A 86 10.73 2.77 3.50
C ASN A 86 9.40 3.08 4.21
N LYS A 87 8.64 4.05 3.70
CA LYS A 87 7.33 4.41 4.24
C LYS A 87 6.32 3.27 4.04
N THR A 88 6.26 2.67 2.85
CA THR A 88 5.38 1.55 2.55
C THR A 88 5.69 0.35 3.46
N VAL A 89 6.96 -0.03 3.60
CA VAL A 89 7.38 -1.13 4.48
C VAL A 89 6.97 -0.88 5.93
N LYS A 90 7.22 0.33 6.45
CA LYS A 90 6.83 0.72 7.82
C LYS A 90 5.32 0.68 8.07
N MET A 91 4.49 0.87 7.04
CA MET A 91 3.04 0.82 7.14
C MET A 91 2.49 -0.60 7.01
N VAL A 92 3.10 -1.42 6.15
CA VAL A 92 2.61 -2.78 5.86
C VAL A 92 3.06 -3.80 6.91
N ILE A 93 4.27 -3.68 7.48
CA ILE A 93 4.75 -4.62 8.51
C ILE A 93 3.83 -4.68 9.75
N PRO A 94 3.35 -3.57 10.32
CA PRO A 94 2.39 -3.62 11.44
C PRO A 94 1.03 -4.24 11.07
N ALA A 95 0.67 -4.25 9.78
CA ALA A 95 -0.51 -4.97 9.30
C ALA A 95 -0.26 -6.48 9.24
N LEU A 96 0.93 -6.90 8.79
CA LEU A 96 1.40 -8.29 8.79
C LEU A 96 1.39 -8.93 10.19
N ILE A 97 1.87 -8.21 11.20
CA ILE A 97 2.03 -8.75 12.57
C ILE A 97 0.67 -8.93 13.29
N GLN A 98 -0.38 -8.23 12.87
CA GLN A 98 -1.67 -8.22 13.57
C GLN A 98 -2.75 -9.09 12.93
N ALA A 99 -2.41 -9.76 11.83
CA ALA A 99 -3.26 -10.79 11.22
C ALA A 99 -3.02 -12.18 11.85
N GLU A 100 -2.19 -12.26 12.91
CA GLU A 100 -2.03 -13.42 13.80
C GLU A 100 -2.78 -13.22 15.12
#